data_AF-A0A7V5DW24-F1
#
_entry.id   AF-A0A7V5DW24-F1
#
_cell.length_a   1.000
_cell.length_b   1.000
_cell.length_c   1.000
_cell.angle_alpha   90.00
_cell.angle_beta   90.00
_cell.angle_gamma   90.00
#
_symmetry.space_group_name_H-M   'P 1'
#
loop_
_entity.id
_entity.type
_entity.pdbx_description
1 polymer ?
#
loop_
_entity_poly.entity_id
_entity_poly.type
_entity_poly.pdbx_seq_one_letter_code
_entity_poly.pdbx_strand_id
1 'polypeptide(L)'
;ETIEVLGISIRAVPAYNTTAGRDRYHPRGRDNGYVLQFPGLSVYVAGDTEEIPVMKDLTGIDIAFLPMNQPYTMTPAQVASAARVIRPKVLYPYHFGDTPTQELVALLKEERGIDLRIRKMK
;
A
#
# COMPACT_ATOMS: atom_id res chain seq x y z
N GLU A 1 -1.15 -15.52 -7.47
CA GLU A 1 -2.26 -16.48 -7.52
C GLU A 1 -3.57 -15.74 -7.23
N THR A 2 -4.68 -16.16 -7.82
CA THR A 2 -6.01 -15.59 -7.55
C THR A 2 -6.96 -16.72 -7.18
N ILE A 3 -7.70 -16.55 -6.09
CA ILE A 3 -8.77 -17.46 -5.66
C ILE A 3 -10.08 -16.68 -5.52
N GLU A 4 -11.20 -17.39 -5.56
CA GLU A 4 -12.52 -16.80 -5.30
C GLU A 4 -13.15 -17.45 -4.08
N VAL A 5 -13.60 -16.64 -3.12
CA VAL A 5 -14.23 -17.10 -1.87
C VAL A 5 -15.44 -16.22 -1.60
N LEU A 6 -16.63 -16.82 -1.48
CA LEU A 6 -17.88 -16.12 -1.16
C LEU A 6 -18.17 -14.92 -2.09
N GLY A 7 -17.83 -15.03 -3.38
CA GLY A 7 -18.01 -13.96 -4.37
C GLY A 7 -16.99 -12.83 -4.28
N ILE A 8 -15.89 -13.04 -3.56
CA ILE A 8 -14.75 -12.11 -3.45
C ILE A 8 -13.57 -12.73 -4.19
N SER A 9 -13.05 -12.04 -5.21
CA SER A 9 -11.79 -12.42 -5.85
C SER A 9 -10.62 -11.90 -5.01
N ILE A 10 -9.72 -12.79 -4.63
CA ILE A 10 -8.57 -12.53 -3.76
C ILE A 10 -7.32 -12.83 -4.58
N ARG A 11 -6.59 -11.78 -4.97
CA ARG A 11 -5.33 -11.89 -5.71
C ARG A 11 -4.16 -11.57 -4.80
N ALA A 12 -3.30 -12.56 -4.55
CA ALA A 12 -2.03 -12.34 -3.88
C ALA A 12 -1.05 -11.61 -4.81
N VAL A 13 -0.40 -10.58 -4.30
CA VAL A 13 0.62 -9.76 -4.99
C VAL A 13 1.88 -9.65 -4.13
N PRO A 14 3.06 -9.41 -4.71
CA PRO A 14 4.30 -9.33 -3.93
C PRO A 14 4.26 -8.22 -2.87
N ALA A 15 4.86 -8.49 -1.71
CA ALA A 15 5.19 -7.51 -0.68
C ALA A 15 6.62 -7.80 -0.18
N TYR A 16 7.53 -6.83 -0.26
CA TYR A 16 8.93 -7.02 0.13
C TYR A 16 9.69 -5.70 0.27
N ASN A 17 10.86 -5.76 0.90
CA ASN A 17 11.80 -4.64 1.01
C ASN A 17 12.75 -4.53 -0.20
N THR A 18 13.04 -3.31 -0.64
CA THR A 18 13.94 -2.98 -1.75
C THR A 18 15.24 -2.33 -1.28
N THR A 19 15.25 -1.70 -0.11
CA THR A 19 16.46 -1.09 0.46
C THR A 19 17.47 -2.17 0.86
N ALA A 20 18.74 -1.99 0.49
CA ALA A 20 19.82 -2.93 0.78
C ALA A 20 19.91 -3.27 2.29
N GLY A 21 19.93 -4.57 2.61
CA GLY A 21 19.98 -5.08 3.99
C GLY A 21 18.65 -5.10 4.73
N ARG A 22 17.56 -4.58 4.12
CA ARG A 22 16.19 -4.68 4.68
C ARG A 22 15.45 -5.92 4.21
N ASP A 23 16.00 -6.68 3.27
CA ASP A 23 15.52 -8.03 2.90
C ASP A 23 15.47 -8.99 4.09
N ARG A 24 16.23 -8.72 5.16
CA ARG A 24 16.11 -9.42 6.45
C ARG A 24 14.74 -9.27 7.12
N TYR A 25 13.99 -8.21 6.82
CA TYR A 25 12.64 -7.98 7.36
C TYR A 25 11.62 -8.69 6.48
N HIS A 26 11.47 -8.25 5.22
CA HIS A 26 10.52 -8.82 4.24
C HIS A 26 11.27 -9.17 2.94
N PRO A 27 11.82 -10.40 2.84
CA PRO A 27 12.53 -10.84 1.64
C PRO A 27 11.55 -11.13 0.50
N ARG A 28 12.00 -10.88 -0.72
CA ARG A 28 11.19 -11.12 -1.93
C ARG A 28 10.73 -12.58 -2.00
N GLY A 29 9.42 -12.78 -2.18
CA GLY A 29 8.80 -14.09 -2.40
C GLY A 29 8.28 -14.79 -1.14
N ARG A 30 8.47 -14.22 0.05
CA ARG A 30 7.92 -14.77 1.31
C ARG A 30 6.52 -14.23 1.61
N ASP A 31 6.33 -12.93 1.43
CA ASP A 31 5.15 -12.22 1.91
C ASP A 31 4.23 -11.74 0.77
N ASN A 32 2.96 -11.54 1.10
CA ASN A 32 1.92 -11.12 0.17
C ASN A 32 1.28 -9.80 0.61
N GLY A 33 1.03 -8.93 -0.36
CA GLY A 33 -0.12 -8.04 -0.33
C GLY A 33 -1.32 -8.74 -1.01
N TYR A 34 -2.50 -8.12 -0.90
CA TYR A 34 -3.72 -8.66 -1.49
C TYR A 34 -4.51 -7.59 -2.21
N VAL A 35 -5.00 -7.91 -3.40
CA VAL A 35 -6.09 -7.18 -4.06
C VAL A 35 -7.36 -7.98 -3.88
N LEU A 36 -8.32 -7.38 -3.17
CA LEU A 36 -9.64 -7.93 -2.87
C LEU A 36 -10.65 -7.24 -3.79
N GLN A 37 -11.33 -8.02 -4.62
CA GLN A 37 -12.34 -7.52 -5.54
C GLN A 37 -13.72 -8.00 -5.10
N PHE A 38 -14.55 -7.04 -4.74
CA PHE A 38 -15.97 -7.19 -4.46
C PHE A 38 -16.77 -6.66 -5.67
N PRO A 39 -18.08 -6.95 -5.78
CA PRO A 39 -18.93 -6.33 -6.79
C PRO A 39 -18.84 -4.79 -6.75
N GLY A 40 -18.19 -4.21 -7.76
CA GLY A 40 -18.02 -2.77 -7.91
C GLY A 40 -17.00 -2.10 -6.99
N LEU A 41 -16.17 -2.87 -6.26
CA LEU A 41 -15.16 -2.32 -5.34
C LEU A 41 -13.86 -3.13 -5.36
N SER A 42 -12.74 -2.46 -5.56
CA SER A 42 -11.40 -3.04 -5.55
C SER A 42 -10.55 -2.46 -4.42
N VAL A 43 -10.10 -3.30 -3.50
CA VAL A 43 -9.31 -2.91 -2.32
C VAL A 43 -7.93 -3.53 -2.38
N TYR A 44 -6.88 -2.73 -2.29
CA TYR A 44 -5.50 -3.18 -2.17
C TYR A 44 -5.02 -3.03 -0.73
N VAL A 45 -4.57 -4.12 -0.13
CA VAL A 45 -3.86 -4.15 1.16
C VAL A 45 -2.42 -4.56 0.88
N ALA A 46 -1.47 -3.65 1.06
CA ALA A 46 -0.10 -3.87 0.62
C ALA A 46 0.70 -4.87 1.46
N GLY A 47 0.24 -5.22 2.66
CA GLY A 47 1.05 -5.94 3.63
C GLY A 47 2.21 -5.07 4.12
N ASP A 48 3.31 -5.70 4.50
CA ASP A 48 4.56 -5.00 4.84
C ASP A 48 5.51 -5.04 3.63
N THR A 49 5.72 -3.87 3.04
CA THR A 49 6.49 -3.70 1.81
C THR A 49 7.10 -2.31 1.75
N GLU A 50 8.18 -2.17 0.98
CA GLU A 50 8.58 -0.87 0.43
C GLU A 50 7.87 -0.60 -0.89
N GLU A 51 8.12 0.56 -1.49
CA GLU A 51 7.68 0.83 -2.87
C GLU A 51 8.40 -0.13 -3.83
N ILE A 52 7.62 -0.94 -4.54
CA ILE A 52 8.12 -2.00 -5.43
C ILE A 52 7.62 -1.77 -6.87
N PRO A 53 8.41 -2.13 -7.89
CA PRO A 53 8.06 -1.85 -9.30
C PRO A 53 6.71 -2.42 -9.75
N VAL A 54 6.27 -3.53 -9.17
CA VAL A 54 5.00 -4.21 -9.51
C VAL A 54 3.75 -3.43 -9.08
N MET A 55 3.88 -2.41 -8.21
CA MET A 55 2.77 -1.53 -7.85
C MET A 55 2.22 -0.75 -9.06
N LYS A 56 3.05 -0.52 -10.10
CA LYS A 56 2.62 0.11 -11.36
C LYS A 56 1.63 -0.72 -12.17
N ASP A 57 1.62 -2.04 -11.94
CA ASP A 57 0.76 -2.97 -12.66
C ASP A 57 -0.61 -3.10 -11.95
N LEU A 58 -0.80 -2.43 -10.80
CA LEU A 58 -2.08 -2.35 -10.10
C LEU A 58 -2.95 -1.28 -10.78
N THR A 59 -4.06 -1.71 -11.36
CA THR A 59 -5.02 -0.84 -12.04
C THR A 59 -6.41 -0.96 -11.39
N GLY A 60 -7.19 0.11 -11.44
CA GLY A 60 -8.57 0.12 -10.96
C GLY A 60 -8.71 -0.14 -9.46
N ILE A 61 -7.74 0.29 -8.64
CA ILE A 61 -7.83 0.21 -7.18
C ILE A 61 -8.71 1.37 -6.68
N ASP A 62 -9.79 1.06 -5.97
CA ASP A 62 -10.63 2.08 -5.35
C ASP A 62 -10.07 2.51 -4.01
N ILE A 63 -9.61 1.56 -3.19
CA ILE A 63 -9.09 1.82 -1.85
C ILE A 63 -7.72 1.14 -1.72
N ALA A 64 -6.70 1.88 -1.27
CA ALA A 64 -5.39 1.33 -0.96
C ALA A 64 -5.02 1.52 0.51
N PHE A 65 -4.45 0.49 1.12
CA PHE A 65 -3.80 0.53 2.43
C PHE A 65 -2.29 0.34 2.24
N LEU A 66 -1.50 1.37 2.58
CA LEU A 66 -0.04 1.38 2.40
C LEU A 66 0.67 1.50 3.75
N PRO A 67 1.62 0.61 4.08
CA PRO A 67 2.33 0.64 5.36
C PRO A 67 3.28 1.83 5.41
N MET A 68 3.48 2.46 6.57
CA MET A 68 4.27 3.68 6.66
C MET A 68 5.10 3.77 7.93
N ASN A 69 5.80 2.70 8.32
CA ASN A 69 6.73 2.73 9.45
C ASN A 69 8.18 2.50 9.02
N GLN A 70 9.11 2.95 9.86
CA GLN A 70 10.55 2.71 9.70
C GLN A 70 11.10 1.91 10.88
N PRO A 71 12.11 1.05 10.65
CA PRO A 71 12.80 0.78 9.38
C PRO A 71 12.16 -0.33 8.52
N TYR A 72 10.93 -0.77 8.83
CA TYR A 72 10.38 -2.02 8.30
C TYR A 72 9.69 -1.90 6.94
N THR A 73 9.04 -0.76 6.66
CA THR A 73 8.23 -0.56 5.45
C THR A 73 8.58 0.77 4.77
N MET A 74 7.61 1.63 4.44
CA MET A 74 7.82 2.87 3.69
C MET A 74 7.97 4.11 4.58
N THR A 75 8.74 5.07 4.09
CA THR A 75 8.70 6.46 4.53
C THR A 75 7.44 7.17 4.00
N PRO A 76 7.04 8.34 4.55
CA PRO A 76 5.97 9.15 3.98
C PRO A 76 6.18 9.49 2.49
N ALA A 77 7.44 9.74 2.08
CA ALA A 77 7.80 10.00 0.69
C ALA A 77 7.57 8.79 -0.22
N GLN A 78 7.96 7.58 0.22
CA GLN A 78 7.70 6.34 -0.52
C GLN A 78 6.20 6.04 -0.62
N VAL A 79 5.41 6.28 0.44
CA VAL A 79 3.94 6.14 0.39
C VAL A 79 3.34 7.12 -0.61
N ALA A 80 3.77 8.37 -0.61
CA ALA A 80 3.29 9.37 -1.57
C ALA A 80 3.66 8.98 -3.01
N SER A 81 4.85 8.44 -3.25
CA SER A 81 5.28 7.95 -4.56
C SER A 81 4.44 6.75 -5.02
N ALA A 82 4.31 5.72 -4.17
CA ALA A 82 3.49 4.54 -4.44
C ALA A 82 2.02 4.92 -4.71
N ALA A 83 1.45 5.86 -3.95
CA ALA A 83 0.10 6.35 -4.17
C ALA A 83 -0.10 7.01 -5.55
N ARG A 84 0.89 7.76 -6.04
CA ARG A 84 0.85 8.38 -7.37
C ARG A 84 0.93 7.37 -8.50
N VAL A 85 1.61 6.26 -8.27
CA VAL A 85 1.71 5.15 -9.21
C VAL A 85 0.41 4.34 -9.24
N ILE A 86 -0.13 3.99 -8.07
CA ILE A 86 -1.34 3.16 -7.94
C ILE A 86 -2.62 3.93 -8.31
N ARG A 87 -2.64 5.25 -8.07
CA ARG A 87 -3.81 6.13 -8.26
C ARG A 87 -5.10 5.61 -7.59
N PRO A 88 -5.09 5.26 -6.28
CA PRO A 88 -6.32 4.85 -5.61
C PRO A 88 -7.26 6.04 -5.41
N LYS A 89 -8.58 5.81 -5.46
CA LYS A 89 -9.56 6.86 -5.13
C LYS A 89 -9.46 7.28 -3.66
N VAL A 90 -9.22 6.31 -2.77
CA VAL A 90 -9.04 6.52 -1.32
C VAL A 90 -7.74 5.88 -0.86
N LEU A 91 -6.93 6.62 -0.12
CA LEU A 91 -5.69 6.14 0.49
C LEU A 91 -5.78 6.15 2.01
N TYR A 92 -5.49 5.00 2.62
CA TYR A 92 -5.31 4.85 4.06
C TYR A 92 -3.85 4.49 4.35
N PRO A 93 -3.01 5.41 4.87
CA PRO A 93 -1.77 5.00 5.51
C PRO A 93 -2.10 4.19 6.76
N TYR A 94 -1.44 3.04 6.92
CA TYR A 94 -1.60 2.16 8.08
C TYR A 94 -0.23 1.66 8.56
N HIS A 95 -0.21 0.89 9.64
CA HIS A 95 1.00 0.28 10.19
C HIS A 95 2.14 1.30 10.30
N PHE A 96 1.80 2.50 10.80
CA PHE A 96 2.70 3.66 10.80
C PHE A 96 3.36 3.90 12.15
N GLY A 97 2.97 3.19 13.21
CA GLY A 97 3.54 3.37 14.54
C GLY A 97 3.53 4.84 14.97
N ASP A 98 4.71 5.40 15.22
CA ASP A 98 4.88 6.82 15.58
C ASP A 98 5.32 7.72 14.42
N THR A 99 5.34 7.21 13.19
CA THR A 99 5.68 8.00 12.01
C THR A 99 4.72 9.20 11.85
N PRO A 100 5.22 10.44 11.70
CA PRO A 100 4.39 11.64 11.58
C PRO A 100 3.54 11.63 10.30
N THR A 101 2.26 11.33 10.43
CA THR A 101 1.30 11.31 9.28
C THR A 101 1.15 12.66 8.58
N GLN A 102 1.45 13.76 9.27
CA GLN A 102 1.38 15.12 8.75
C GLN A 102 2.34 15.34 7.57
N GLU A 103 3.47 14.63 7.54
CA GLU A 103 4.39 14.67 6.41
C GLU A 103 3.72 14.13 5.14
N LEU A 104 3.01 13.01 5.23
CA LEU A 104 2.26 12.45 4.10
C LEU A 104 1.14 13.39 3.65
N VAL A 105 0.44 14.01 4.60
CA VAL A 105 -0.60 15.01 4.30
C VAL A 105 -0.01 16.19 3.50
N ALA A 106 1.16 16.69 3.90
CA ALA A 106 1.83 17.76 3.18
C ALA A 106 2.27 17.32 1.77
N LEU A 107 2.83 16.11 1.65
CA LEU A 107 3.32 15.54 0.39
C LEU A 107 2.21 15.30 -0.65
N LEU A 108 0.98 15.02 -0.21
CA LEU A 108 -0.17 14.75 -1.08
C LEU A 108 -1.17 15.92 -1.15
N LYS A 109 -0.86 17.07 -0.56
CA LYS A 109 -1.77 18.23 -0.48
C LYS A 109 -2.34 18.68 -1.83
N GLU A 110 -1.51 18.67 -2.87
CA GLU A 110 -1.88 19.11 -4.23
C GLU A 110 -2.32 17.94 -5.13
N GLU A 111 -2.31 16.71 -4.61
CA GLU A 111 -2.65 15.52 -5.39
C GLU A 111 -4.16 15.38 -5.52
N ARG A 112 -4.68 15.79 -6.68
CA ARG A 112 -6.12 15.68 -6.99
C ARG A 112 -6.46 14.24 -7.35
N GLY A 113 -7.58 13.75 -6.84
CA GLY A 113 -8.10 12.42 -7.15
C GLY A 113 -7.69 11.30 -6.19
N ILE A 114 -6.89 11.61 -5.16
CA ILE A 114 -6.62 10.71 -4.04
C ILE A 114 -7.22 11.32 -2.76
N ASP A 115 -8.24 10.69 -2.21
CA ASP A 115 -8.81 11.03 -0.90
C ASP A 115 -7.96 10.38 0.21
N LEU A 116 -7.01 11.13 0.76
CA LEU A 116 -6.17 10.71 1.87
C LEU A 116 -6.95 10.73 3.18
N ARG A 117 -7.07 9.57 3.83
CA ARG A 117 -7.81 9.42 5.09
C ARG A 117 -6.91 8.89 6.20
N ILE A 118 -6.59 9.76 7.15
CA ILE A 118 -5.87 9.36 8.37
C ILE A 118 -6.85 8.73 9.37
N ARG A 119 -6.51 7.56 9.90
CA ARG A 119 -7.26 6.84 10.96
C ARG A 119 -6.29 6.33 12.01
N LYS A 120 -6.81 5.91 13.17
CA LYS A 120 -6.02 5.26 14.22
C LYS A 120 -5.67 3.84 13.78
N MET A 121 -4.60 3.71 13.01
CA MET A 121 -4.07 2.45 12.46
C MET A 121 -2.54 2.43 12.64
N LYS A 122 -2.11 2.78 13.87
CA LYS A 122 -0.71 2.73 14.28
C LYS A 122 -0.19 1.30 14.23
#